data_AF-A0A9X9A4F5-F1
#
_entry.id   AF-A0A9X9A4F5-F1
#
_cell.length_a   1.000
_cell.length_b   1.000
_cell.length_c   1.000
_cell.angle_alpha   90.00
_cell.angle_beta   90.00
_cell.angle_gamma   90.00
#
_symmetry.space_group_name_H-M   'P 1'
#
loop_
_entity.id
_entity.type
_entity.pdbx_description
1 polymer ?
#
loop_
_entity_poly.entity_id
_entity_poly.type
_entity_poly.pdbx_seq_one_letter_code
_entity_poly.pdbx_strand_id
1 'polypeptide(L)'
;DPDHYSKRYTGTSDNGGVHTNSGIINKQAYLLANGGTHSGVTVTGIGKDKLGAIYYRANTQYFTQSTTFSQARAGAVQAAADLYGATSAEVAAVKQSFSAVGIN
;
A
#
# COMPACT_ATOMS: atom_id res chain seq x y z
N ASP A 1 0.02 -6.19 15.59
CA ASP A 1 0.49 -5.09 14.72
C ASP A 1 -0.66 -4.20 14.25
N PRO A 2 -0.44 -2.89 14.09
CA PRO A 2 -1.41 -1.95 13.55
C PRO A 2 -1.82 -2.30 12.11
N ASP A 3 -3.10 -2.11 11.82
CA ASP A 3 -3.75 -2.32 10.52
C ASP A 3 -4.22 -1.00 9.88
N HIS A 4 -3.88 0.13 10.51
CA HIS A 4 -4.25 1.47 10.09
C HIS A 4 -3.22 2.49 10.62
N TYR A 5 -2.92 3.53 9.83
CA TYR A 5 -1.87 4.51 10.11
C TYR A 5 -2.08 5.32 11.39
N SER A 6 -3.33 5.52 11.81
CA SER A 6 -3.67 6.17 13.09
C SER A 6 -3.21 5.37 14.32
N LYS A 7 -2.93 4.06 14.16
CA LYS A 7 -2.48 3.17 15.23
C LYS A 7 -0.99 2.88 15.18
N ARG A 8 -0.22 3.57 14.32
CA ARG A 8 1.21 3.31 14.13
C ARG A 8 1.97 3.48 15.45
N TYR A 9 2.95 2.62 15.66
CA TYR A 9 3.90 2.76 16.75
C TYR A 9 4.88 3.91 16.47
N THR A 10 5.13 4.75 17.47
CA THR A 10 6.01 5.93 17.37
C THR A 10 7.11 5.97 18.44
N GLY A 11 7.35 4.85 19.14
CA GLY A 11 8.46 4.72 20.08
C GLY A 11 9.77 4.34 19.38
N THR A 12 10.81 4.02 20.16
CA THR A 12 12.17 3.77 19.65
C THR A 12 12.55 2.31 19.51
N SER A 13 11.86 1.40 20.20
CA SER A 13 12.08 -0.06 20.08
C SER A 13 11.92 -0.57 18.65
N ASP A 14 12.55 -1.71 18.33
CA ASP A 14 12.42 -2.36 17.01
C ASP A 14 12.76 -1.40 15.85
N ASN A 15 13.84 -0.62 16.00
CA ASN A 15 14.28 0.38 15.03
C ASN A 15 13.18 1.39 14.63
N GLY A 16 12.34 1.79 15.59
CA GLY A 16 11.16 2.61 15.31
C GLY A 16 9.90 1.79 14.94
N GLY A 17 9.84 0.54 15.38
CA GLY A 17 8.74 -0.39 15.14
C GLY A 17 8.66 -0.87 13.68
N VAL A 18 9.77 -1.21 13.04
CA VAL A 18 9.77 -1.64 11.64
C VAL A 18 8.93 -2.90 11.41
N HIS A 19 8.98 -3.87 12.32
CA HIS A 19 8.17 -5.08 12.24
C HIS A 19 6.74 -4.80 12.71
N THR A 20 6.57 -3.94 13.71
CA THR A 20 5.23 -3.54 14.19
C THR A 20 4.45 -2.79 13.10
N ASN A 21 5.02 -1.72 12.53
CA ASN A 21 4.35 -0.87 11.55
C ASN A 21 4.22 -1.54 10.17
N SER A 22 4.94 -2.62 9.90
CA SER A 22 4.79 -3.42 8.66
C SER A 22 3.36 -3.96 8.49
N GLY A 23 2.63 -4.18 9.59
CA GLY A 23 1.23 -4.61 9.56
C GLY A 23 0.31 -3.70 8.74
N ILE A 24 0.60 -2.40 8.69
CA ILE A 24 -0.18 -1.41 7.94
C ILE A 24 -0.06 -1.67 6.44
N ILE A 25 1.17 -1.85 5.94
CA ILE A 25 1.43 -2.15 4.53
C ILE A 25 0.99 -3.58 4.18
N ASN A 26 1.16 -4.54 5.09
CA ASN A 26 0.66 -5.91 4.89
C ASN A 26 -0.86 -5.94 4.73
N LYS A 27 -1.60 -5.17 5.56
CA LYS A 27 -3.06 -5.05 5.44
C LYS A 27 -3.46 -4.39 4.11
N GLN A 28 -2.76 -3.33 3.71
CA GLN A 28 -2.97 -2.68 2.41
C GLN A 28 -2.76 -3.67 1.26
N ALA A 29 -1.66 -4.42 1.26
CA ALA A 29 -1.33 -5.37 0.20
C ALA A 29 -2.34 -6.53 0.14
N TYR A 30 -2.81 -7.01 1.30
CA TYR A 30 -3.90 -7.97 1.38
C TYR A 30 -5.18 -7.45 0.71
N LEU A 31 -5.58 -6.20 1.02
CA LEU A 31 -6.78 -5.58 0.44
C LEU A 31 -6.62 -5.38 -1.07
N LEU A 32 -5.43 -4.98 -1.53
CA LEU A 32 -5.18 -4.81 -2.96
C LEU A 32 -5.29 -6.14 -3.71
N ALA A 33 -4.73 -7.23 -3.18
CA ALA A 33 -4.83 -8.54 -3.83
C ALA A 33 -6.25 -9.15 -3.75
N ASN A 34 -6.87 -9.14 -2.58
CA ASN A 34 -8.07 -9.94 -2.30
C ASN A 34 -9.37 -9.11 -2.27
N GLY A 35 -9.27 -7.80 -2.22
CA GLY A 35 -10.39 -6.90 -1.97
C GLY A 35 -10.87 -6.92 -0.52
N GLY A 36 -11.99 -6.26 -0.27
CA GLY A 36 -12.67 -6.22 1.02
C GLY A 36 -12.98 -4.80 1.47
N THR A 37 -13.67 -4.70 2.62
CA THR A 37 -13.96 -3.40 3.25
C THR A 37 -13.16 -3.26 4.53
N HIS A 38 -12.45 -2.15 4.67
CA HIS A 38 -11.67 -1.82 5.87
C HIS A 38 -11.76 -0.32 6.14
N SER A 39 -12.00 0.06 7.40
CA SER A 39 -12.17 1.47 7.81
C SER A 39 -13.20 2.25 6.97
N GLY A 40 -14.27 1.58 6.54
CA GLY A 40 -15.33 2.20 5.70
C GLY A 40 -14.99 2.36 4.22
N VAL A 41 -13.80 1.93 3.78
CA VAL A 41 -13.39 1.96 2.38
C VAL A 41 -13.47 0.56 1.79
N THR A 42 -14.21 0.41 0.68
CA THR A 42 -14.27 -0.83 -0.09
C THR A 42 -13.21 -0.83 -1.17
N VAL A 43 -12.47 -1.93 -1.27
CA VAL A 43 -11.42 -2.18 -2.26
C VAL A 43 -11.85 -3.36 -3.13
N THR A 44 -11.82 -3.18 -4.44
CA THR A 44 -11.92 -4.28 -5.40
C THR A 44 -10.55 -4.93 -5.57
N GLY A 45 -10.43 -6.22 -5.26
CA GLY A 45 -9.18 -6.96 -5.38
C GLY A 45 -8.73 -7.13 -6.83
N ILE A 46 -7.42 -7.01 -7.08
CA ILE A 46 -6.82 -7.14 -8.42
C ILE A 46 -6.03 -8.44 -8.61
N GLY A 47 -5.97 -9.28 -7.58
CA GLY A 47 -5.21 -10.54 -7.59
C GLY A 47 -3.73 -10.38 -7.23
N LYS A 48 -3.10 -11.49 -6.82
CA LYS A 48 -1.71 -11.52 -6.33
C LYS A 48 -0.68 -11.22 -7.43
N ASP A 49 -0.94 -11.63 -8.66
CA ASP A 49 0.01 -11.41 -9.77
C ASP A 49 0.16 -9.92 -10.09
N LYS A 50 -0.97 -9.19 -10.14
CA LYS A 50 -0.95 -7.73 -10.35
C LYS A 50 -0.38 -6.99 -9.14
N LEU A 51 -0.72 -7.41 -7.91
CA LEU A 51 -0.07 -6.90 -6.70
C LEU A 51 1.45 -7.02 -6.81
N GLY A 52 1.95 -8.21 -7.15
CA GLY A 52 3.37 -8.50 -7.29
C GLY A 52 4.04 -7.63 -8.35
N ALA A 53 3.44 -7.50 -9.53
CA ALA A 53 3.95 -6.65 -10.61
C ALA A 53 4.04 -5.17 -10.20
N ILE A 54 3.00 -4.63 -9.54
CA ILE A 54 2.98 -3.25 -9.06
C ILE A 54 4.06 -3.01 -8.02
N TYR A 55 4.15 -3.85 -6.99
CA TYR A 55 5.13 -3.68 -5.92
C TYR A 55 6.57 -3.88 -6.41
N TYR A 56 6.81 -4.83 -7.32
CA TYR A 56 8.12 -5.02 -7.92
C TYR A 56 8.56 -3.79 -8.72
N ARG A 57 7.67 -3.24 -9.57
CA ARG A 57 7.96 -2.00 -10.30
C ARG A 57 8.17 -0.82 -9.36
N ALA A 58 7.31 -0.66 -8.34
CA ALA A 58 7.44 0.43 -7.39
C ALA A 58 8.77 0.39 -6.64
N ASN A 59 9.18 -0.79 -6.17
CA ASN A 59 10.43 -0.99 -5.46
C ASN A 59 11.67 -0.73 -6.33
N THR A 60 11.63 -1.08 -7.62
CA THR A 60 12.79 -0.97 -8.51
C THR A 60 12.90 0.38 -9.24
N GLN A 61 11.80 1.13 -9.36
CA GLN A 61 11.76 2.37 -10.16
C GLN A 61 11.47 3.64 -9.35
N TYR A 62 10.74 3.56 -8.23
CA TYR A 62 10.28 4.76 -7.51
C TYR A 62 10.70 4.81 -6.04
N PHE A 63 10.91 3.66 -5.40
CA PHE A 63 11.32 3.64 -4.00
C PHE A 63 12.82 3.93 -3.87
N THR A 64 13.15 4.73 -2.87
CA THR A 64 14.51 5.01 -2.41
C THR A 64 14.69 4.49 -0.98
N GLN A 65 15.93 4.58 -0.47
CA GLN A 65 16.27 4.23 0.91
C GLN A 65 15.49 5.02 1.99
N SER A 66 14.88 6.14 1.65
CA SER A 66 14.15 7.02 2.58
C SER A 66 12.64 7.08 2.32
N THR A 67 12.11 6.13 1.56
CA THR A 67 10.68 6.07 1.19
C THR A 67 9.80 5.96 2.43
N THR A 68 8.94 6.96 2.63
CA THR A 68 7.86 6.96 3.64
C THR A 68 6.60 6.25 3.12
N PHE A 69 5.62 6.00 3.99
CA PHE A 69 4.34 5.41 3.56
C PHE A 69 3.57 6.25 2.54
N SER A 70 3.60 7.58 2.66
CA SER A 70 2.96 8.47 1.67
C SER A 70 3.68 8.40 0.31
N GLN A 71 5.02 8.36 0.30
CA GLN A 71 5.78 8.15 -0.92
C GLN A 71 5.58 6.75 -1.51
N ALA A 72 5.43 5.72 -0.66
CA ALA A 72 5.12 4.37 -1.11
C ALA A 72 3.77 4.32 -1.85
N ARG A 73 2.74 5.02 -1.34
CA ARG A 73 1.46 5.20 -2.04
C ARG A 73 1.66 5.85 -3.40
N ALA A 74 2.39 6.97 -3.46
CA ALA A 74 2.63 7.68 -4.72
C ALA A 74 3.35 6.79 -5.75
N GLY A 75 4.41 6.09 -5.34
CA GLY A 75 5.16 5.17 -6.21
C GLY A 75 4.32 3.97 -6.66
N ALA A 76 3.49 3.39 -5.79
CA ALA A 76 2.60 2.29 -6.17
C ALA A 76 1.50 2.74 -7.15
N VAL A 77 0.95 3.95 -6.98
CA VAL A 77 -0.01 4.52 -7.93
C VAL A 77 0.64 4.74 -9.30
N GLN A 78 1.85 5.28 -9.34
CA GLN A 78 2.59 5.45 -10.60
C GLN A 78 2.91 4.10 -11.24
N ALA A 79 3.34 3.10 -10.46
CA ALA A 79 3.60 1.75 -10.96
C ALA A 79 2.36 1.12 -11.60
N ALA A 80 1.20 1.25 -10.97
CA ALA A 80 -0.05 0.75 -11.53
C ALA A 80 -0.45 1.52 -12.80
N ALA A 81 -0.26 2.84 -12.83
CA ALA A 81 -0.55 3.65 -14.00
C ALA A 81 0.33 3.27 -15.20
N ASP A 82 1.62 3.01 -14.97
CA ASP A 82 2.56 2.58 -16.00
C ASP A 82 2.23 1.19 -16.56
N LEU A 83 1.75 0.27 -15.72
CA LEU A 83 1.46 -1.11 -16.11
C LEU A 83 0.09 -1.28 -16.76
N TYR A 84 -0.91 -0.52 -16.30
CA TYR A 84 -2.33 -0.76 -16.63
C TYR A 84 -3.05 0.47 -17.18
N GLY A 85 -2.42 1.65 -17.17
CA GLY A 85 -3.01 2.92 -17.58
C GLY A 85 -3.53 3.75 -16.40
N ALA A 86 -3.48 5.08 -16.55
CA ALA A 86 -3.80 6.02 -15.46
C ALA A 86 -5.26 5.98 -14.98
N THR A 87 -6.19 5.52 -15.82
CA THR A 87 -7.63 5.40 -15.54
C THR A 87 -8.06 3.97 -15.22
N SER A 88 -7.10 3.06 -15.00
CA SER A 88 -7.34 1.64 -14.78
C SER A 88 -7.99 1.33 -13.42
N ALA A 89 -8.63 0.16 -13.33
CA ALA A 89 -9.18 -0.36 -12.08
C ALA A 89 -8.07 -0.62 -11.05
N GLU A 90 -6.86 -0.95 -11.50
CA GLU A 90 -5.68 -1.18 -10.67
C GLU A 90 -5.22 0.09 -9.97
N VAL A 91 -5.15 1.23 -10.69
CA VAL A 91 -4.86 2.53 -10.08
C VAL A 91 -5.90 2.88 -9.02
N ALA A 92 -7.18 2.65 -9.31
CA ALA A 92 -8.25 2.87 -8.35
C ALA A 92 -8.11 1.97 -7.10
N ALA A 93 -7.84 0.68 -7.29
CA ALA A 93 -7.66 -0.29 -6.20
C ALA A 93 -6.43 0.02 -5.33
N VAL A 94 -5.32 0.47 -5.92
CA VAL A 94 -4.13 0.93 -5.17
C VAL A 94 -4.51 2.13 -4.30
N LYS A 95 -5.16 3.15 -4.87
CA LYS A 95 -5.59 4.34 -4.10
C LYS A 95 -6.54 3.96 -2.95
N GLN A 96 -7.55 3.14 -3.23
CA GLN A 96 -8.53 2.69 -2.24
C GLN A 96 -7.88 1.88 -1.11
N SER A 97 -7.01 0.93 -1.43
CA SER A 97 -6.33 0.10 -0.43
C SER A 97 -5.42 0.90 0.51
N PHE A 98 -4.69 1.90 0.00
CA PHE A 98 -3.92 2.81 0.86
C PHE A 98 -4.82 3.69 1.73
N SER A 99 -5.90 4.25 1.16
CA SER A 99 -6.87 5.04 1.94
C SER A 99 -7.56 4.21 3.03
N ALA A 100 -7.85 2.94 2.77
CA ALA A 100 -8.45 2.01 3.74
C ALA A 100 -7.58 1.81 4.99
N VAL A 101 -6.26 1.94 4.86
CA VAL A 101 -5.30 1.88 5.97
C VAL A 101 -4.85 3.26 6.46
N GLY A 102 -5.52 4.34 6.03
CA GLY A 102 -5.28 5.69 6.53
C GLY A 102 -4.05 6.39 5.97
N ILE A 103 -3.55 5.96 4.81
CA ILE A 103 -2.45 6.61 4.09
C ILE A 103 -3.06 7.31 2.87
N ASN A 104 -3.09 8.65 2.86
CA ASN A 104 -3.75 9.46 1.83
C ASN A 104 -2.79 10.25 0.94
#